data_AF-A0A3C1SK11-F1
#
_entry.id   AF-A0A3C1SK11-F1
#
_cell.length_a   1.000
_cell.length_b   1.000
_cell.length_c   1.000
_cell.angle_alpha   90.00
_cell.angle_beta   90.00
_cell.angle_gamma   90.00
#
_symmetry.space_group_name_H-M   'P 1'
#
loop_
_entity.id
_entity.type
_entity.pdbx_description
1 polymer ?
#
loop_
_entity_poly.entity_id
_entity_poly.type
_entity_poly.pdbx_seq_one_letter_code
_entity_poly.pdbx_strand_id
1 'polypeptide(L)' 'MKKNFRTITLLTALFLCAITTACSGSIKNQSKNLSDAWWKQEAIYHIWIKGFCDSDGDGCGDINGIRSKLDYL' A
#
# COMPACT_ATOMS: atom_id res chain seq x y z
N MET A 1 1.85 -19.59 58.98
CA MET A 1 1.95 -18.49 57.98
C MET A 1 2.72 -18.83 56.69
N LYS A 2 3.27 -20.04 56.48
CA LYS A 2 4.08 -20.37 55.28
C LYS A 2 3.28 -20.81 54.03
N LYS A 3 1.98 -21.12 54.18
CA LYS A 3 1.13 -21.63 53.08
C LYS A 3 0.77 -20.53 52.07
N ASN A 4 0.68 -19.28 52.51
CA ASN A 4 0.21 -18.15 51.68
C ASN A 4 1.32 -17.63 50.75
N PHE A 5 2.59 -17.80 51.13
CA PHE A 5 3.73 -17.33 50.35
C PHE A 5 3.92 -18.14 49.06
N ARG A 6 3.74 -19.47 49.12
CA ARG A 6 3.85 -20.35 47.94
C ARG A 6 2.73 -20.08 46.94
N THR A 7 1.51 -19.78 47.42
CA THR A 7 0.37 -19.46 46.57
C THR A 7 0.55 -18.13 45.84
N ILE A 8 1.12 -17.11 46.52
CA ILE A 8 1.39 -15.80 45.90
C ILE A 8 2.48 -15.92 44.82
N THR A 9 3.55 -16.67 45.07
CA THR A 9 4.62 -16.89 44.07
C THR A 9 4.13 -17.67 42.85
N LEU A 10 3.23 -18.63 43.02
CA LEU A 10 2.65 -19.39 41.89
C LEU A 10 1.69 -18.54 41.05
N LEU A 11 0.89 -17.67 41.69
CA LEU A 11 -0.01 -16.75 41.00
C LEU A 11 0.75 -15.68 40.20
N THR A 12 1.83 -15.12 40.74
CA THR A 12 2.63 -14.12 40.02
C THR A 12 3.42 -14.73 38.86
N ALA A 13 3.94 -15.95 39.01
CA ALA A 13 4.61 -16.66 37.92
C ALA A 13 3.65 -17.02 36.77
N LEU A 14 2.41 -17.40 37.09
CA LEU A 14 1.38 -17.69 36.10
C LEU A 14 0.97 -16.42 35.33
N PHE A 15 0.86 -15.29 36.03
CA PHE A 15 0.54 -14.01 35.42
C PHE A 15 1.65 -13.49 34.49
N LEU A 16 2.92 -13.66 34.88
CA LEU A 16 4.07 -13.26 34.06
C LEU A 16 4.21 -14.13 32.79
N CYS A 17 3.90 -15.42 32.87
CA CYS A 17 3.91 -16.34 31.74
C CYS A 17 2.80 -16.02 30.71
N ALA A 18 1.61 -15.62 31.17
CA ALA A 18 0.53 -15.19 30.28
C ALA A 18 0.89 -13.93 29.47
N ILE A 19 1.65 -13.00 30.07
CA ILE A 19 2.08 -11.76 29.41
C ILE A 19 3.13 -12.05 28.32
N THR A 20 4.06 -12.99 28.52
CA THR A 20 5.08 -13.32 27.51
C THR A 20 4.53 -14.16 26.36
N THR A 21 3.56 -15.04 26.60
CA THR A 21 2.95 -15.86 25.53
C THR A 21 2.00 -15.08 24.62
N ALA A 22 1.45 -13.94 25.09
CA ALA A 22 0.52 -13.12 24.31
C ALA A 22 1.19 -12.28 23.19
N CYS A 23 2.50 -12.07 23.25
CA CYS A 23 3.23 -11.26 22.28
C CYS A 23 4.01 -12.13 21.29
N SER A 24 3.31 -12.98 20.54
CA SER A 24 3.83 -13.56 19.30
C SER A 24 2.98 -13.07 18.13
N GLY A 25 3.09 -11.78 17.84
CA GLY A 25 2.48 -11.18 16.66
C GLY A 25 3.11 -11.72 15.39
N SER A 26 2.38 -12.53 14.63
CA SER A 26 2.81 -13.01 13.31
C SER A 26 2.88 -11.82 12.35
N ILE A 27 4.10 -11.40 11.96
CA ILE A 27 4.28 -10.44 10.86
C ILE A 27 3.93 -11.15 9.56
N LYS A 28 2.69 -10.97 9.10
CA LYS A 28 2.28 -11.41 7.77
C LYS A 28 3.05 -10.58 6.75
N ASN A 29 3.88 -11.24 5.95
CA ASN A 29 4.58 -10.59 4.84
C ASN A 29 3.55 -10.09 3.82
N GLN A 30 3.38 -8.77 3.73
CA GLN A 30 2.41 -8.12 2.84
C GLN A 30 2.86 -8.13 1.36
N SER A 31 4.01 -8.70 1.03
CA SER A 31 4.56 -8.69 -0.33
C SER A 31 3.76 -9.52 -1.36
N LYS A 32 2.79 -10.32 -0.91
CA LYS A 32 2.05 -11.29 -1.73
C LYS A 32 1.32 -10.70 -2.95
N ASN A 33 1.10 -9.39 -3.01
CA ASN A 33 0.42 -8.72 -4.13
C ASN A 33 1.26 -7.61 -4.80
N LEU A 34 2.57 -7.52 -4.54
CA LEU A 34 3.40 -6.49 -5.18
C LEU A 34 3.74 -6.81 -6.65
N SER A 35 3.60 -8.07 -7.08
CA SER A 35 3.85 -8.52 -8.46
C SER A 35 2.77 -8.09 -9.44
N ASP A 36 1.53 -7.94 -8.98
CA ASP A 36 0.35 -7.82 -9.84
C ASP A 36 -0.06 -6.36 -10.05
N ALA A 37 0.90 -5.45 -9.94
CA ALA A 37 0.64 -4.04 -10.12
C ALA A 37 0.39 -3.75 -11.61
N TRP A 38 -0.84 -3.35 -11.96
CA TRP A 38 -1.28 -3.12 -13.34
C TRP A 38 -0.30 -2.27 -14.16
N TRP A 39 0.27 -1.21 -13.57
CA TRP A 39 1.19 -0.29 -14.25
C TRP A 39 2.50 -0.93 -14.70
N LYS A 40 2.85 -2.11 -14.19
CA LYS A 40 4.02 -2.87 -14.64
C LYS A 40 3.79 -3.58 -15.98
N GLN A 41 2.53 -3.79 -16.36
CA GLN A 41 2.12 -4.58 -17.52
C GLN A 41 1.43 -3.73 -18.60
N GLU A 42 1.01 -2.51 -18.28
CA GLU A 42 0.35 -1.59 -19.22
C GLU A 42 1.34 -0.68 -19.96
N ALA A 43 0.97 -0.25 -21.17
CA ALA A 43 1.69 0.78 -21.93
C ALA A 43 1.27 2.18 -21.47
N ILE A 44 2.24 3.04 -21.16
CA ILE A 44 1.97 4.43 -20.74
C ILE A 44 2.58 5.39 -21.76
N TYR A 45 1.73 6.22 -22.37
CA TYR A 45 2.15 7.30 -23.26
C TYR A 45 2.23 8.63 -22.51
N HIS A 46 3.40 9.27 -22.57
CA HIS A 46 3.59 10.62 -22.06
C HIS A 46 3.39 11.62 -23.20
N ILE A 47 2.40 12.50 -23.06
CA ILE A 47 2.05 13.51 -24.06
C ILE A 47 2.44 14.89 -23.55
N TRP A 48 3.22 15.62 -24.35
CA TRP A 48 3.49 17.02 -24.12
C TRP A 48 2.39 17.89 -24.74
N ILE A 49 1.47 18.40 -23.90
CA ILE A 49 0.21 19.03 -24.33
C ILE A 49 0.44 20.15 -25.35
N LYS A 50 1.28 21.14 -25.03
CA LYS A 50 1.48 22.34 -25.86
C LYS A 50 2.04 22.05 -27.26
N GLY A 51 2.62 20.87 -27.48
CA GLY A 51 3.17 20.46 -28.78
C GLY A 51 2.39 19.35 -29.47
N PHE A 52 1.25 18.92 -28.92
CA PHE A 52 0.55 17.73 -29.41
C PHE A 52 -0.47 18.05 -30.51
N CYS A 53 -1.54 18.79 -30.18
CA CYS A 53 -2.60 19.13 -31.12
C CYS A 53 -3.31 20.40 -30.65
N ASP A 54 -3.33 21.42 -31.51
CA ASP A 54 -4.07 22.67 -31.35
C ASP A 54 -5.47 22.48 -31.97
N SER A 55 -6.52 22.87 -31.26
CA SER A 55 -7.91 22.74 -31.67
C SER A 55 -8.62 24.06 -31.96
N ASP A 56 -8.07 25.19 -31.54
CA ASP A 56 -8.67 26.52 -31.69
C ASP A 56 -7.84 27.50 -32.54
N GLY A 57 -6.63 27.09 -32.94
CA GLY A 57 -5.78 27.81 -33.89
C GLY A 57 -4.90 28.87 -33.24
N ASP A 58 -4.71 28.83 -31.92
CA ASP A 58 -3.84 29.77 -31.20
C ASP A 58 -2.33 29.45 -31.32
N GLY A 59 -1.99 28.30 -31.93
CA GLY A 59 -0.64 27.81 -32.13
C GLY A 59 -0.07 27.00 -30.96
N CYS A 60 -0.86 26.76 -29.91
CA CYS A 60 -0.51 25.93 -28.77
C CYS A 60 -1.44 24.73 -28.68
N GLY A 61 -0.86 23.55 -28.42
CA GLY A 61 -1.69 22.38 -28.17
C GLY A 61 -2.51 22.49 -26.88
N ASP A 62 -3.70 21.89 -26.91
CA ASP A 62 -4.71 22.00 -25.86
C ASP A 62 -5.40 20.65 -25.56
N ILE A 63 -6.26 20.62 -24.53
CA ILE A 63 -6.94 19.40 -24.07
C ILE A 63 -7.97 18.90 -25.07
N ASN A 64 -8.67 19.79 -25.79
CA ASN A 64 -9.62 19.40 -26.82
C ASN A 64 -8.91 18.74 -28.00
N GLY A 65 -7.71 19.22 -28.34
CA GLY A 65 -6.80 18.61 -29.30
C GLY A 65 -6.43 17.18 -28.89
N ILE A 66 -6.05 16.96 -27.62
CA ILE A 66 -5.78 15.62 -27.08
C ILE A 66 -6.99 14.70 -27.23
N ARG A 67 -8.17 15.16 -26.82
CA ARG A 67 -9.41 14.38 -26.90
C ARG A 67 -9.72 13.93 -28.33
N SER A 68 -9.46 14.79 -29.33
CA SER A 68 -9.70 14.48 -30.74
C SER A 68 -8.80 13.37 -31.31
N LYS A 69 -7.73 13.00 -30.59
CA LYS A 69 -6.74 12.00 -31.04
C LYS A 69 -6.67 10.77 -30.13
N LEU A 70 -7.59 10.61 -29.19
CA LEU A 70 -7.60 9.44 -28.31
C LEU A 70 -7.75 8.13 -29.09
N ASP A 71 -8.52 8.12 -30.18
CA ASP A 71 -8.70 6.91 -31.01
C ASP A 71 -7.41 6.46 -31.74
N TYR A 72 -6.39 7.33 -31.79
CA TYR A 72 -5.10 7.04 -32.42
C TYR A 72 -4.06 6.49 -31.42
N LEU A 73 -4.26 6.71 -30.12
CA LEU A 73 -3.35 6.31 -29.05
C LEU A 73 -3.71 4.92 -28.51
#